data_AF-A0A496Y438-F1
#
_entry.id   AF-A0A496Y438-F1
#
_cell.length_a   1.000
_cell.length_b   1.000
_cell.length_c   1.000
_cell.angle_alpha   90.00
_cell.angle_beta   90.00
_cell.angle_gamma   90.00
#
_symmetry.space_group_name_H-M   'P 1'
#
loop_
_entity.id
_entity.type
_entity.pdbx_description
1 polymer ?
#
loop_
_entity_poly.entity_id
_entity_poly.type
_entity_poly.pdbx_seq_one_letter_code
_entity_poly.pdbx_strand_id
1 'polypeptide(L)'
;MTTKCLVEEQEHRELDSYDLIEVLELVKDHRWQEIWRRYNRQPGEFATLNFELYPPHYFVQMTVQQLTSLALSAKYNVTPYIMQALIRRVLLGHRHGLILDKLSRYGVPVGADDTINLSCSIGTVGIDLVVSRDKNAPEYRFRRFGTSRVEQDEQRPLDHYDMVAILLSSYLNRTDWILNRYVPQEILNEGTEEEKVVRFSSPAGDYLVDFLFQHIKNDVTRELPPRGNVSVGTMHQVITRLFAGHDPALITQELTRQGIIITVVEATRDFSLARYLNDNYIEMRCRRTS
;
A
#
# COMPACT_ATOMS: atom_id res chain seq x y z
N MET A 1 25.88 -16.33 -6.33
CA MET A 1 24.55 -16.30 -6.97
C MET A 1 23.52 -16.48 -5.86
N THR A 2 22.75 -15.45 -5.55
CA THR A 2 21.63 -15.55 -4.60
C THR A 2 20.57 -16.43 -5.23
N THR A 3 20.16 -17.50 -4.55
CA THR A 3 19.14 -18.41 -5.06
C THR A 3 17.79 -17.69 -5.04
N LYS A 4 17.20 -17.43 -6.21
CA LYS A 4 15.88 -16.81 -6.33
C LYS A 4 14.81 -17.65 -5.64
N CYS A 5 13.87 -16.99 -4.94
CA CYS A 5 12.71 -17.65 -4.37
C CYS A 5 11.63 -17.94 -5.42
N LEU A 6 10.59 -18.72 -5.09
CA LEU A 6 9.57 -19.14 -6.08
C LEU A 6 8.86 -17.96 -6.74
N VAL A 7 8.50 -16.90 -5.99
CA VAL A 7 7.89 -15.69 -6.57
C VAL A 7 8.81 -15.01 -7.59
N GLU A 8 10.09 -14.86 -7.29
CA GLU A 8 11.05 -14.26 -8.22
C GLU A 8 11.22 -15.08 -9.51
N GLU A 9 11.13 -16.41 -9.40
CA GLU A 9 11.18 -17.31 -10.56
C GLU A 9 9.90 -17.25 -11.39
N GLN A 10 8.73 -17.21 -10.75
CA GLN A 10 7.41 -17.23 -11.40
C GLN A 10 7.05 -15.87 -12.01
N GLU A 11 7.32 -14.78 -11.30
CA GLU A 11 7.00 -13.41 -11.72
C GLU A 11 8.16 -12.73 -12.46
N HIS A 12 9.31 -13.40 -12.60
CA HIS A 12 10.52 -12.90 -13.29
C HIS A 12 11.00 -11.52 -12.81
N ARG A 13 10.83 -11.22 -11.51
CA ARG A 13 11.27 -9.98 -10.85
C ARG A 13 12.06 -10.27 -9.58
N GLU A 14 12.68 -9.25 -9.01
CA GLU A 14 13.26 -9.32 -7.66
C GLU A 14 12.18 -9.03 -6.61
N LEU A 15 12.42 -9.48 -5.37
CA LEU A 15 11.56 -9.10 -4.25
C LEU A 15 11.61 -7.60 -4.01
N ASP A 16 10.44 -7.00 -3.79
CA ASP A 16 10.31 -5.56 -3.64
C ASP A 16 9.30 -5.21 -2.54
N SER A 17 8.97 -3.91 -2.45
CA SER A 17 8.08 -3.41 -1.42
C SER A 17 6.72 -4.12 -1.37
N TYR A 18 6.20 -4.56 -2.52
CA TYR A 18 4.97 -5.33 -2.60
C TYR A 18 5.08 -6.60 -1.76
N ASP A 19 6.21 -7.31 -1.82
CA ASP A 19 6.37 -8.59 -1.11
C ASP A 19 6.44 -8.42 0.40
N LEU A 20 7.18 -7.42 0.89
CA LEU A 20 7.22 -7.17 2.33
C LEU A 20 5.83 -6.81 2.87
N ILE A 21 5.08 -6.02 2.09
CA ILE A 21 3.70 -5.62 2.40
C ILE A 21 2.77 -6.84 2.37
N GLU A 22 2.83 -7.67 1.33
CA GLU A 22 2.02 -8.88 1.16
C GLU A 22 2.28 -9.87 2.30
N VAL A 23 3.54 -10.06 2.70
CA VAL A 23 3.89 -10.90 3.84
C VAL A 23 3.24 -10.39 5.12
N LEU A 24 3.32 -9.09 5.40
CA LEU A 24 2.66 -8.51 6.58
C LEU A 24 1.13 -8.67 6.53
N GLU A 25 0.53 -8.58 5.34
CA GLU A 25 -0.92 -8.82 5.13
C GLU A 25 -1.30 -10.28 5.37
N LEU A 26 -0.54 -11.23 4.84
CA LEU A 26 -0.77 -12.65 5.08
C LEU A 26 -0.64 -13.02 6.58
N VAL A 27 0.25 -12.36 7.31
CA VAL A 27 0.35 -12.53 8.78
C VAL A 27 -0.86 -11.94 9.50
N LYS A 28 -1.33 -10.74 9.11
CA LYS A 28 -2.54 -10.11 9.69
C LYS A 28 -3.80 -10.96 9.48
N ASP A 29 -3.92 -11.60 8.32
CA ASP A 29 -5.08 -12.41 7.95
C ASP A 29 -5.00 -13.85 8.48
N HIS A 30 -4.01 -14.16 9.33
CA HIS A 30 -3.75 -15.52 9.83
C HIS A 30 -3.52 -16.56 8.71
N ARG A 31 -3.06 -16.11 7.53
CA ARG A 31 -2.76 -16.94 6.36
C ARG A 31 -1.28 -17.21 6.20
N TRP A 32 -0.53 -17.29 7.31
CA TRP A 32 0.93 -17.34 7.27
C TRP A 32 1.48 -18.50 6.44
N GLN A 33 0.83 -19.67 6.41
CA GLN A 33 1.26 -20.81 5.56
C GLN A 33 1.49 -20.43 4.09
N GLU A 34 0.73 -19.46 3.59
CA GLU A 34 0.85 -18.93 2.24
C GLU A 34 2.19 -18.25 1.97
N ILE A 35 2.81 -17.63 2.98
CA ILE A 35 4.11 -16.97 2.86
C ILE A 35 5.17 -18.00 2.49
N TRP A 36 5.23 -19.14 3.16
CA TRP A 36 6.19 -20.20 2.85
C TRP A 36 5.84 -20.88 1.53
N ARG A 37 4.54 -21.07 1.23
CA ARG A 37 4.13 -21.60 -0.08
C ARG A 37 4.61 -20.74 -1.25
N ARG A 38 4.67 -19.41 -1.07
CA ARG A 38 5.06 -18.46 -2.11
C ARG A 38 6.56 -18.13 -2.13
N TYR A 39 7.16 -17.97 -0.96
CA TYR A 39 8.52 -17.42 -0.83
C TYR A 39 9.54 -18.49 -0.45
N ASN A 40 9.13 -19.70 -0.06
CA ASN A 40 10.07 -20.78 0.21
C ASN A 40 10.24 -21.69 -1.01
N ARG A 41 11.50 -21.93 -1.41
CA ARG A 41 11.83 -22.83 -2.53
C ARG A 41 11.83 -24.30 -2.13
N GLN A 42 12.11 -24.62 -0.86
CA GLN A 42 12.27 -25.99 -0.39
C GLN A 42 11.11 -26.38 0.54
N PRO A 43 10.18 -27.24 0.08
CA PRO A 43 9.14 -27.78 0.95
C PRO A 43 9.79 -28.52 2.12
N GLY A 44 9.60 -28.04 3.35
CA GLY A 44 10.14 -28.67 4.57
C GLY A 44 11.10 -27.79 5.40
N GLU A 45 11.77 -26.81 4.79
CA GLU A 45 12.64 -25.87 5.52
C GLU A 45 11.87 -24.62 5.92
N PHE A 46 11.07 -24.68 6.99
CA PHE A 46 10.18 -23.59 7.39
C PHE A 46 10.85 -22.51 8.27
N ALA A 47 12.17 -22.48 8.42
CA ALA A 47 12.78 -21.76 9.53
C ALA A 47 12.70 -20.23 9.39
N THR A 48 13.28 -19.66 8.33
CA THR A 48 13.48 -18.20 8.23
C THR A 48 13.48 -17.72 6.78
N LEU A 49 12.83 -16.59 6.52
CA LEU A 49 12.86 -15.85 5.26
C LEU A 49 13.39 -14.43 5.52
N ASN A 50 14.22 -13.92 4.61
CA ASN A 50 14.75 -12.57 4.68
C ASN A 50 14.36 -11.80 3.43
N PHE A 51 13.94 -10.55 3.63
CA PHE A 51 13.56 -9.62 2.60
C PHE A 51 14.37 -8.34 2.79
N GLU A 52 14.89 -7.78 1.71
CA GLU A 52 15.68 -6.55 1.74
C GLU A 52 15.12 -5.56 0.72
N LEU A 53 15.04 -4.29 1.10
CA LEU A 53 14.72 -3.18 0.20
C LEU A 53 15.74 -2.07 0.36
N TYR A 54 16.03 -1.43 -0.77
CA TYR A 54 16.95 -0.30 -0.87
C TYR A 54 16.22 0.95 -1.38
N PRO A 55 15.19 1.45 -0.67
CA PRO A 55 14.55 2.70 -1.03
C PRO A 55 15.55 3.86 -0.92
N PRO A 56 15.31 4.98 -1.63
CA PRO A 56 16.27 6.08 -1.60
C PRO A 56 16.54 6.57 -0.17
N HIS A 57 17.82 6.59 0.21
CA HIS A 57 18.32 7.02 1.52
C HIS A 57 17.97 6.10 2.71
N TYR A 58 17.45 4.91 2.46
CA TYR A 58 17.12 3.96 3.51
C TYR A 58 17.50 2.54 3.09
N PHE A 59 17.76 1.72 4.09
CA PHE A 59 17.84 0.28 3.97
C PHE A 59 16.74 -0.32 4.86
N VAL A 60 15.98 -1.26 4.32
CA VAL A 60 14.92 -1.96 5.05
C VAL A 60 15.19 -3.45 4.96
N GLN A 61 15.26 -4.12 6.10
CA GLN A 61 15.40 -5.57 6.19
C GLN A 61 14.25 -6.14 7.02
N MET A 62 13.56 -7.14 6.49
CA MET A 62 12.52 -7.86 7.20
C MET A 62 12.89 -9.34 7.28
N THR A 63 12.93 -9.88 8.49
CA THR A 63 13.16 -11.29 8.76
C THR A 63 11.88 -11.90 9.30
N VAL A 64 11.38 -12.95 8.63
CA VAL A 64 10.20 -13.71 9.03
C VAL A 64 10.64 -15.08 9.49
N GLN A 65 10.22 -15.49 10.67
CA GLN A 65 10.64 -16.74 11.30
C GLN A 65 9.44 -17.54 11.77
N GLN A 66 9.45 -18.85 11.49
CA GLN A 66 8.57 -19.79 12.16
C GLN A 66 9.13 -20.08 13.56
N LEU A 67 8.38 -19.70 14.58
CA LEU A 67 8.71 -19.89 15.98
C LEU A 67 8.29 -21.30 16.42
N THR A 68 9.09 -21.89 17.31
CA THR A 68 8.79 -23.20 17.91
C THR A 68 7.63 -23.14 18.91
N SER A 69 7.32 -21.95 19.43
CA SER A 69 6.23 -21.71 20.38
C SER A 69 5.70 -20.28 20.26
N LEU A 70 4.54 -20.01 20.86
CA LEU A 70 3.98 -18.65 20.98
C LEU A 70 5.00 -17.77 21.68
N ALA A 71 5.42 -16.69 21.02
CA ALA A 71 6.38 -15.79 21.61
C ALA A 71 5.68 -14.70 22.43
N LEU A 72 5.84 -14.77 23.74
CA LEU A 72 5.39 -13.76 24.69
C LEU A 72 6.64 -13.08 25.25
N SER A 73 7.12 -12.04 24.56
CA SER A 73 8.30 -11.29 24.96
C SER A 73 8.07 -9.80 24.77
N ALA A 74 8.65 -9.00 25.67
CA ALA A 74 8.70 -7.54 25.54
C ALA A 74 9.40 -7.07 24.24
N LYS A 75 10.16 -7.97 23.58
CA LYS A 75 10.71 -7.74 22.24
C LYS A 75 9.59 -7.46 21.22
N TYR A 76 8.48 -8.20 21.27
CA TYR A 76 7.38 -8.09 20.30
C TYR A 76 6.48 -6.91 20.67
N ASN A 77 6.97 -5.72 20.41
CA ASN A 77 6.44 -4.46 20.89
C ASN A 77 5.50 -3.75 19.90
N VAL A 78 5.33 -4.28 18.68
CA VAL A 78 4.46 -3.69 17.66
C VAL A 78 3.56 -4.69 16.97
N THR A 79 2.64 -4.19 16.14
CA THR A 79 1.79 -4.98 15.26
C THR A 79 2.31 -4.96 13.81
N PRO A 80 1.95 -5.94 12.97
CA PRO A 80 2.25 -5.89 11.54
C PRO A 80 1.71 -4.63 10.84
N TYR A 81 0.63 -4.04 11.36
CA TYR A 81 0.11 -2.76 10.85
C TYR A 81 1.11 -1.63 10.98
N ILE A 82 1.83 -1.54 12.11
CA ILE A 82 2.85 -0.50 12.35
C ILE A 82 4.07 -0.72 11.44
N MET A 83 4.48 -1.98 11.25
CA MET A 83 5.58 -2.33 10.33
C MET A 83 5.24 -1.95 8.88
N GLN A 84 4.03 -2.30 8.43
CA GLN A 84 3.52 -1.92 7.11
C GLN A 84 3.50 -0.39 6.97
N ALA A 85 3.20 0.32 8.06
CA ALA A 85 3.20 1.77 8.10
C ALA A 85 4.56 2.37 7.80
N LEU A 86 5.56 1.85 8.50
CA LEU A 86 6.93 2.32 8.42
C LEU A 86 7.48 2.13 7.01
N ILE A 87 7.37 0.91 6.46
CA ILE A 87 7.84 0.58 5.11
C ILE A 87 7.25 1.55 4.08
N ARG A 88 5.94 1.76 4.13
CA ARG A 88 5.24 2.61 3.15
C ARG A 88 5.62 4.10 3.28
N ARG A 89 5.78 4.62 4.49
CA ARG A 89 6.24 6.01 4.69
C ARG A 89 7.67 6.24 4.20
N VAL A 90 8.54 5.25 4.40
CA VAL A 90 9.91 5.26 3.85
C VAL A 90 9.86 5.32 2.32
N LEU A 91 9.08 4.44 1.68
CA LEU A 91 8.95 4.39 0.21
C LEU A 91 8.39 5.67 -0.40
N LEU A 92 7.48 6.34 0.31
CA LEU A 92 6.90 7.61 -0.12
C LEU A 92 7.80 8.82 0.13
N GLY A 93 8.93 8.62 0.82
CA GLY A 93 9.89 9.68 1.12
C GLY A 93 9.37 10.67 2.16
N HIS A 94 8.60 10.20 3.15
CA HIS A 94 8.21 11.04 4.28
C HIS A 94 9.46 11.54 5.02
N ARG A 95 9.35 12.75 5.60
CA ARG A 95 10.42 13.31 6.44
C ARG A 95 10.72 12.35 7.59
N HIS A 96 12.00 12.12 7.87
CA HIS A 96 12.39 11.18 8.92
C HIS A 96 11.81 11.57 10.28
N GLY A 97 11.89 12.85 10.66
CA GLY A 97 11.27 13.35 11.90
C GLY A 97 9.76 13.10 11.99
N LEU A 98 9.05 13.14 10.86
CA LEU A 98 7.62 12.78 10.81
C LEU A 98 7.41 11.27 11.02
N ILE A 99 8.29 10.43 10.46
CA ILE A 99 8.24 8.98 10.69
C ILE A 99 8.42 8.68 12.19
N LEU A 100 9.43 9.30 12.82
CA LEU A 100 9.70 9.13 14.26
C LEU A 100 8.53 9.63 15.12
N ASP A 101 7.99 10.83 14.85
CA ASP A 101 6.82 11.36 15.56
C ASP A 101 5.61 10.42 15.46
N LYS A 102 5.32 9.90 14.26
CA LYS A 102 4.19 8.95 14.08
C LYS A 102 4.41 7.66 14.85
N LEU A 103 5.62 7.08 14.81
CA LEU A 103 5.93 5.87 15.57
C LEU A 103 5.81 6.09 17.09
N SER A 104 6.32 7.22 17.59
CA SER A 104 6.20 7.61 19.00
C SER A 104 4.73 7.70 19.43
N ARG A 105 3.85 8.29 18.61
CA ARG A 105 2.41 8.36 18.88
C ARG A 105 1.71 7.00 18.90
N TYR A 106 2.27 5.99 18.22
CA TYR A 106 1.79 4.60 18.31
C TYR A 106 2.34 3.86 19.54
N GLY A 107 3.06 4.54 20.44
CA GLY A 107 3.65 3.94 21.63
C GLY A 107 4.94 3.15 21.35
N VAL A 108 5.51 3.30 20.15
CA VAL A 108 6.78 2.66 19.80
C VAL A 108 7.92 3.48 20.39
N PRO A 109 8.79 2.90 21.24
CA PRO A 109 9.95 3.60 21.76
C PRO A 109 10.96 3.78 20.61
N VAL A 110 10.98 4.98 20.03
CA VAL A 110 11.94 5.38 19.00
C VAL A 110 12.93 6.37 19.60
N GLY A 111 14.22 6.07 19.44
CA GLY A 111 15.30 7.00 19.77
C GLY A 111 15.47 8.08 18.70
N ALA A 112 16.44 8.97 18.90
CA ALA A 112 16.90 9.90 17.87
C ALA A 112 17.86 9.24 16.85
N ASP A 113 17.95 7.92 16.86
CA ASP A 113 18.90 7.13 16.09
C ASP A 113 18.44 6.95 14.64
N ASP A 114 19.41 6.81 13.73
CA ASP A 114 19.17 6.52 12.31
C ASP A 114 18.61 5.11 12.04
N THR A 115 18.48 4.26 13.08
CA THR A 115 17.98 2.89 12.96
C THR A 115 16.72 2.68 13.78
N ILE A 116 15.66 2.18 13.13
CA ILE A 116 14.41 1.77 13.76
C ILE A 116 14.35 0.24 13.74
N ASN A 117 14.20 -0.37 14.91
CA ASN A 117 14.07 -1.81 15.06
C ASN A 117 12.68 -2.14 15.61
N LEU A 118 11.88 -2.86 14.83
CA LEU A 118 10.54 -3.29 15.22
C LEU A 118 10.47 -4.82 15.23
N SER A 119 9.74 -5.37 16.20
CA SER A 119 9.47 -6.81 16.23
C SER A 119 8.00 -7.06 16.54
N CYS A 120 7.40 -8.04 15.86
CA CYS A 120 6.04 -8.49 16.16
C CYS A 120 5.94 -10.01 16.07
N SER A 121 4.96 -10.58 16.75
CA SER A 121 4.62 -11.99 16.61
C SER A 121 3.11 -12.17 16.54
N ILE A 122 2.64 -12.98 15.58
CA ILE A 122 1.25 -13.43 15.51
C ILE A 122 1.26 -14.95 15.46
N GLY A 123 0.70 -15.58 16.48
CA GLY A 123 0.77 -17.03 16.64
C GLY A 123 2.23 -17.49 16.73
N THR A 124 2.60 -18.46 15.92
CA THR A 124 3.96 -19.01 15.84
C THR A 124 4.80 -18.37 14.74
N VAL A 125 4.46 -17.16 14.30
CA VAL A 125 5.25 -16.40 13.33
C VAL A 125 5.82 -15.17 14.00
N GLY A 126 7.15 -15.04 13.98
CA GLY A 126 7.88 -13.86 14.39
C GLY A 126 8.33 -13.05 13.18
N ILE A 127 8.27 -11.72 13.29
CA ILE A 127 8.80 -10.80 12.28
C ILE A 127 9.69 -9.80 13.00
N ASP A 128 10.89 -9.60 12.47
CA ASP A 128 11.80 -8.53 12.82
C ASP A 128 11.94 -7.59 11.61
N LEU A 129 11.85 -6.29 11.81
CA LEU A 129 11.99 -5.26 10.79
C LEU A 129 13.03 -4.24 11.25
N VAL A 130 14.10 -4.10 10.47
CA VAL A 130 15.16 -3.11 10.67
C VAL A 130 15.07 -2.08 9.55
N VAL A 131 15.00 -0.81 9.92
CA VAL A 131 15.02 0.32 8.97
C VAL A 131 16.16 1.24 9.35
N SER A 132 17.16 1.35 8.48
CA SER A 132 18.32 2.21 8.67
C SER A 132 18.30 3.35 7.66
N ARG A 133 18.41 4.58 8.13
CA ARG A 133 18.54 5.78 7.30
C ARG A 133 20.02 6.00 6.95
N ASP A 134 20.29 6.41 5.72
CA ASP A 134 21.61 6.92 5.35
C ASP A 134 21.90 8.21 6.14
N LYS A 135 23.05 8.26 6.81
CA LYS A 135 23.48 9.41 7.62
C LYS A 135 23.56 10.71 6.82
N ASN A 136 23.82 10.60 5.51
CA ASN A 136 23.92 11.74 4.61
C ASN A 136 22.61 12.06 3.89
N ALA A 137 21.53 11.35 4.24
CA ALA A 137 20.21 11.56 3.65
C ALA A 137 19.72 12.98 3.95
N PRO A 138 19.34 13.78 2.93
CA PRO A 138 18.70 15.05 3.18
C PRO A 138 17.39 14.82 3.95
N GLU A 139 17.10 15.64 4.97
CA GLU A 139 15.79 15.60 5.62
C GLU A 139 14.64 15.98 4.68
N TYR A 140 14.98 16.70 3.61
CA TYR A 140 14.01 17.33 2.73
C TYR A 140 14.14 16.80 1.30
N ARG A 141 13.07 16.17 0.80
CA ARG A 141 12.81 16.11 -0.64
C ARG A 141 11.77 17.19 -0.93
N PHE A 142 12.14 18.21 -1.70
CA PHE A 142 11.19 19.12 -2.35
C PHE A 142 10.38 18.31 -3.37
N ARG A 143 9.37 17.57 -2.92
CA ARG A 143 8.22 17.29 -3.77
C ARG A 143 7.29 18.48 -3.58
N ARG A 144 6.90 19.16 -4.67
CA ARG A 144 5.74 20.04 -4.63
C ARG A 144 4.61 19.18 -4.08
N PHE A 145 4.21 19.44 -2.84
CA PHE A 145 3.13 18.70 -2.20
C PHE A 145 1.88 18.88 -3.08
N GLY A 146 1.15 17.79 -3.32
CA GLY A 146 0.10 17.73 -4.32
C GLY A 146 -1.09 18.64 -4.01
N THR A 147 -2.17 18.46 -4.78
CA THR A 147 -3.33 19.35 -4.74
C THR A 147 -4.32 18.99 -3.64
N SER A 148 -4.06 17.99 -2.79
CA SER A 148 -5.01 17.60 -1.74
C SER A 148 -4.88 18.46 -0.48
N ARG A 149 -5.97 18.57 0.27
CA ARG A 149 -6.00 19.29 1.56
C ARG A 149 -5.03 18.69 2.58
N VAL A 150 -4.93 17.36 2.64
CA VAL A 150 -3.99 16.68 3.54
C VAL A 150 -2.55 17.06 3.23
N GLU A 151 -2.19 17.13 1.95
CA GLU A 151 -0.85 17.52 1.53
C GLU A 151 -0.53 18.98 1.89
N GLN A 152 -1.52 19.86 1.78
CA GLN A 152 -1.41 21.28 2.16
C GLN A 152 -1.28 21.45 3.69
N ASP A 153 -2.19 20.83 4.45
CA ASP A 153 -2.30 20.99 5.90
C ASP A 153 -1.16 20.26 6.63
N GLU A 154 -0.79 19.06 6.18
CA GLU A 154 0.20 18.21 6.86
C GLU A 154 1.59 18.23 6.21
N GLN A 155 1.78 18.92 5.09
CA GLN A 155 3.08 19.11 4.43
C GLN A 155 3.81 17.78 4.15
N ARG A 156 3.04 16.77 3.73
CA ARG A 156 3.50 15.41 3.38
C ARG A 156 2.73 14.92 2.15
N PRO A 157 3.28 14.02 1.31
CA PRO A 157 2.49 13.38 0.26
C PRO A 157 1.36 12.53 0.85
N LEU A 158 0.32 12.28 0.05
CA LEU A 158 -0.65 11.24 0.39
C LEU A 158 0.06 9.89 0.44
N ASP A 159 -0.32 9.09 1.44
CA ASP A 159 0.26 7.79 1.69
C ASP A 159 -0.75 6.65 1.56
N HIS A 160 -0.27 5.43 1.71
CA HIS A 160 -1.14 4.27 1.64
C HIS A 160 -2.21 4.22 2.72
N TYR A 161 -2.01 4.83 3.89
CA TYR A 161 -3.08 4.93 4.88
C TYR A 161 -4.17 5.83 4.37
N ASP A 162 -3.83 6.93 3.71
CA ASP A 162 -4.83 7.77 3.08
C ASP A 162 -5.62 6.96 2.05
N MET A 163 -4.94 6.17 1.21
CA MET A 163 -5.56 5.27 0.23
C MET A 163 -6.46 4.20 0.87
N VAL A 164 -5.99 3.50 1.91
CA VAL A 164 -6.77 2.48 2.64
C VAL A 164 -7.93 3.13 3.38
N ALA A 165 -7.72 4.30 3.98
CA ALA A 165 -8.76 5.05 4.68
C ALA A 165 -9.85 5.51 3.70
N ILE A 166 -9.48 5.94 2.50
CA ILE A 166 -10.42 6.23 1.41
C ILE A 166 -11.21 4.98 1.07
N LEU A 167 -10.54 3.89 0.71
CA LEU A 167 -11.17 2.63 0.31
C LEU A 167 -12.11 2.05 1.39
N LEU A 168 -11.68 2.07 2.65
CA LEU A 168 -12.49 1.63 3.80
C LEU A 168 -13.65 2.59 4.07
N SER A 169 -13.41 3.90 4.01
CA SER A 169 -14.46 4.90 4.23
C SER A 169 -15.52 4.82 3.14
N SER A 170 -15.15 4.53 1.89
CA SER A 170 -16.08 4.25 0.81
C SER A 170 -16.91 3.01 1.11
N TYR A 171 -16.29 1.93 1.62
CA TYR A 171 -17.03 0.73 2.03
C TYR A 171 -18.04 1.01 3.15
N LEU A 172 -17.71 1.94 4.05
CA LEU A 172 -18.57 2.39 5.15
C LEU A 172 -19.53 3.52 4.76
N ASN A 173 -19.69 3.85 3.48
CA ASN A 173 -20.54 4.94 2.98
C ASN A 173 -20.21 6.33 3.55
N ARG A 174 -18.93 6.64 3.75
CA ARG A 174 -18.47 7.93 4.32
C ARG A 174 -17.88 8.86 3.26
N THR A 175 -18.52 8.99 2.11
CA THR A 175 -18.05 9.83 0.99
C THR A 175 -17.84 11.28 1.40
N ASP A 176 -18.77 11.88 2.15
CA ASP A 176 -18.63 13.26 2.62
C ASP A 176 -17.41 13.45 3.52
N TRP A 177 -17.09 12.46 4.35
CA TRP A 177 -15.90 12.52 5.18
C TRP A 177 -14.64 12.49 4.33
N ILE A 178 -14.60 11.63 3.29
CA ILE A 178 -13.47 11.55 2.35
C ILE A 178 -13.28 12.90 1.66
N LEU A 179 -14.34 13.43 1.05
CA LEU A 179 -14.31 14.70 0.32
C LEU A 179 -13.82 15.84 1.22
N ASN A 180 -14.41 16.00 2.41
CA ASN A 180 -14.02 17.04 3.36
C ASN A 180 -12.57 16.93 3.86
N ARG A 181 -12.04 15.70 3.93
CA ARG A 181 -10.70 15.42 4.42
C ARG A 181 -9.62 15.67 3.36
N TYR A 182 -9.88 15.27 2.12
CA TYR A 182 -8.83 15.19 1.09
C TYR A 182 -8.98 16.25 -0.02
N VAL A 183 -10.18 16.70 -0.36
CA VAL A 183 -10.38 17.68 -1.41
C VAL A 183 -10.23 19.10 -0.82
N PRO A 184 -9.50 20.03 -1.47
CA PRO A 184 -9.41 21.42 -1.05
C PRO A 184 -10.78 22.08 -0.90
N GLN A 185 -10.90 23.00 0.07
CA GLN A 185 -12.18 23.63 0.39
C GLN A 185 -12.72 24.45 -0.79
N GLU A 186 -11.84 25.07 -1.56
CA GLU A 186 -12.18 25.84 -2.76
C GLU A 186 -12.85 24.93 -3.80
N ILE A 187 -12.28 23.74 -4.05
CA ILE A 187 -12.81 22.76 -5.01
C ILE A 187 -14.11 22.14 -4.48
N LEU A 188 -14.25 21.93 -3.17
CA LEU A 188 -15.49 21.44 -2.59
C LEU A 188 -16.66 22.41 -2.79
N ASN A 189 -16.38 23.71 -2.67
CA ASN A 189 -17.40 24.76 -2.73
C ASN A 189 -17.76 25.15 -4.17
N GLU A 190 -16.76 25.26 -5.05
CA GLU A 190 -16.90 25.87 -6.38
C GLU A 190 -16.52 24.94 -7.54
N GLY A 191 -15.88 23.81 -7.24
CA GLY A 191 -15.42 22.84 -8.23
C GLY A 191 -16.52 21.92 -8.76
N THR A 192 -16.29 21.43 -9.97
CA THR A 192 -17.10 20.39 -10.62
C THR A 192 -16.89 19.02 -9.98
N GLU A 193 -17.82 18.08 -10.19
CA GLU A 193 -17.67 16.70 -9.70
C GLU A 193 -16.41 15.99 -10.24
N GLU A 194 -15.94 16.37 -11.43
CA GLU A 194 -14.70 15.85 -12.03
C GLU A 194 -13.43 16.43 -11.39
N GLU A 195 -13.54 17.57 -10.69
CA GLU A 195 -12.45 18.19 -9.96
C GLU A 195 -12.37 17.70 -8.51
N LYS A 196 -13.47 17.18 -7.96
CA LYS A 196 -13.57 16.60 -6.61
C LYS A 196 -12.93 15.21 -6.53
N VAL A 197 -11.65 15.14 -6.88
CA VAL A 197 -10.88 13.89 -6.97
C VAL A 197 -9.73 13.87 -5.97
N VAL A 198 -9.40 12.68 -5.48
CA VAL A 198 -8.22 12.48 -4.65
C VAL A 198 -7.15 11.77 -5.48
N ARG A 199 -6.04 12.47 -5.73
CA ARG A 199 -4.99 12.01 -6.64
C ARG A 199 -3.76 11.51 -5.89
N PHE A 200 -3.32 10.30 -6.23
CA PHE A 200 -2.07 9.73 -5.78
C PHE A 200 -1.08 9.63 -6.94
N SER A 201 0.18 9.93 -6.66
CA SER A 201 1.28 9.67 -7.60
C SER A 201 1.99 8.39 -7.24
N SER A 202 2.15 7.47 -8.20
CA SER A 202 2.92 6.24 -7.99
C SER A 202 4.37 6.57 -7.60
N PRO A 203 4.92 5.95 -6.55
CA PRO A 203 6.34 6.05 -6.23
C PRO A 203 7.26 5.60 -7.37
N ALA A 204 6.84 4.60 -8.15
CA ALA A 204 7.55 4.11 -9.33
C ALA A 204 7.55 5.12 -10.48
N GLY A 205 6.58 6.05 -10.50
CA GLY A 205 6.51 7.14 -11.47
C GLY A 205 5.81 6.81 -12.78
N ASP A 206 5.26 5.61 -12.93
CA ASP A 206 4.58 5.16 -14.16
C ASP A 206 3.08 5.52 -14.22
N TYR A 207 2.46 5.79 -13.06
CA TYR A 207 1.01 6.03 -12.97
C TYR A 207 0.63 7.18 -12.02
N LEU A 208 -0.43 7.90 -12.38
CA LEU A 208 -1.28 8.68 -11.49
C LEU A 208 -2.57 7.91 -11.21
N VAL A 209 -2.98 7.82 -9.96
CA VAL A 209 -4.23 7.15 -9.54
C VAL A 209 -5.17 8.19 -8.98
N ASP A 210 -6.28 8.44 -9.68
CA ASP A 210 -7.33 9.36 -9.24
C ASP A 210 -8.50 8.55 -8.67
N PHE A 211 -8.92 8.88 -7.46
CA PHE A 211 -10.17 8.41 -6.89
C PHE A 211 -11.27 9.44 -7.08
N LEU A 212 -12.35 9.00 -7.72
CA LEU A 212 -13.58 9.76 -7.87
C LEU A 212 -14.67 9.14 -7.01
N PHE A 213 -15.49 10.01 -6.43
CA PHE A 213 -16.59 9.62 -5.55
C PHE A 213 -17.85 10.28 -6.05
N GLN A 214 -18.93 9.50 -6.14
CA GLN A 214 -20.24 10.01 -6.51
C GLN A 214 -21.29 9.44 -5.56
N HIS A 215 -22.13 10.31 -5.02
CA HIS A 215 -23.36 9.90 -4.35
C HIS A 215 -24.37 9.47 -5.40
N ILE A 216 -24.94 8.28 -5.23
CA ILE A 216 -25.96 7.72 -6.11
C ILE A 216 -27.26 7.61 -5.36
N LYS A 217 -28.28 8.28 -5.89
CA LYS A 217 -29.63 8.17 -5.34
C LYS A 217 -30.19 6.77 -5.61
N ASN A 218 -30.86 6.20 -4.61
CA ASN A 218 -31.35 4.82 -4.63
C ASN A 218 -32.39 4.53 -5.72
N ASP A 219 -33.03 5.56 -6.26
CA ASP A 219 -34.07 5.52 -7.28
C ASP A 219 -33.52 5.50 -8.72
N VAL A 220 -32.20 5.56 -8.92
CA VAL A 220 -31.56 5.53 -10.23
C VAL A 220 -31.19 4.09 -10.61
N THR A 221 -31.66 3.62 -11.77
CA THR A 221 -31.26 2.33 -12.36
C THR A 221 -29.75 2.29 -12.54
N ARG A 222 -29.11 1.23 -12.03
CA ARG A 222 -27.65 1.10 -12.02
C ARG A 222 -27.18 0.25 -13.18
N GLU A 223 -26.44 0.85 -14.11
CA GLU A 223 -25.67 0.08 -15.07
C GLU A 223 -24.41 -0.46 -14.38
N LEU A 224 -24.10 -1.75 -14.56
CA LEU A 224 -22.88 -2.33 -14.03
C LEU A 224 -21.67 -1.53 -14.51
N PRO A 225 -20.70 -1.22 -13.63
CA PRO A 225 -19.54 -0.45 -14.06
C PRO A 225 -18.81 -1.20 -15.17
N PRO A 226 -18.14 -0.49 -16.09
CA PRO A 226 -17.24 -1.12 -17.04
C PRO A 226 -16.28 -2.04 -16.29
N ARG A 227 -16.18 -3.30 -16.76
CA ARG A 227 -15.33 -4.35 -16.16
C ARG A 227 -15.82 -4.92 -14.82
N GLY A 228 -17.09 -4.68 -14.49
CA GLY A 228 -17.78 -5.30 -13.36
C GLY A 228 -17.62 -4.54 -12.04
N ASN A 229 -18.31 -5.04 -11.01
CA ASN A 229 -18.33 -4.45 -9.68
C ASN A 229 -17.11 -4.91 -8.86
N VAL A 230 -15.96 -4.24 -9.04
CA VAL A 230 -14.67 -4.67 -8.50
C VAL A 230 -14.65 -4.58 -6.97
N SER A 231 -13.99 -5.51 -6.29
CA SER A 231 -13.87 -5.45 -4.83
C SER A 231 -12.85 -4.39 -4.38
N VAL A 232 -13.07 -3.81 -3.20
CA VAL A 232 -12.12 -2.86 -2.60
C VAL A 232 -10.75 -3.51 -2.37
N GLY A 233 -10.71 -4.79 -2.00
CA GLY A 233 -9.47 -5.55 -1.87
C GLY A 233 -8.72 -5.69 -3.19
N THR A 234 -9.45 -5.93 -4.29
CA THR A 234 -8.87 -5.99 -5.64
C THR A 234 -8.30 -4.62 -6.06
N MET A 235 -9.01 -3.53 -5.80
CA MET A 235 -8.50 -2.17 -6.06
C MET A 235 -7.20 -1.92 -5.28
N HIS A 236 -7.18 -2.28 -3.99
CA HIS A 236 -6.02 -2.13 -3.13
C HIS A 236 -4.79 -2.94 -3.62
N GLN A 237 -4.99 -4.18 -4.06
CA GLN A 237 -3.93 -5.03 -4.62
C GLN A 237 -3.36 -4.44 -5.91
N VAL A 238 -4.23 -3.99 -6.83
CA VAL A 238 -3.82 -3.37 -8.10
C VAL A 238 -2.99 -2.12 -7.84
N ILE A 239 -3.42 -1.24 -6.94
CA ILE A 239 -2.64 -0.03 -6.62
C ILE A 239 -1.29 -0.39 -6.01
N THR A 240 -1.25 -1.39 -5.12
CA THR A 240 0.02 -1.80 -4.51
C THR A 240 1.01 -2.32 -5.55
N ARG A 241 0.56 -3.10 -6.56
CA ARG A 241 1.40 -3.51 -7.70
C ARG A 241 1.84 -2.33 -8.56
N LEU A 242 0.94 -1.40 -8.88
CA LEU A 242 1.26 -0.17 -9.63
C LEU A 242 2.31 0.70 -8.91
N PHE A 243 2.23 0.78 -7.59
CA PHE A 243 3.14 1.58 -6.78
C PHE A 243 4.52 0.93 -6.62
N ALA A 244 4.58 -0.39 -6.73
CA ALA A 244 5.82 -1.15 -6.79
C ALA A 244 6.46 -1.17 -8.19
N GLY A 245 5.80 -0.63 -9.22
CA GLY A 245 6.31 -0.63 -10.59
C GLY A 245 6.30 -2.01 -11.25
N HIS A 246 5.35 -2.87 -10.85
CA HIS A 246 5.23 -4.21 -11.43
C HIS A 246 4.77 -4.16 -12.88
N ASP A 247 5.19 -5.16 -13.67
CA ASP A 247 4.78 -5.31 -15.06
C ASP A 247 3.24 -5.35 -15.20
N PRO A 248 2.64 -4.59 -16.14
CA PRO A 248 1.19 -4.62 -16.38
C PRO A 248 0.59 -6.01 -16.63
N ALA A 249 1.38 -6.98 -17.09
CA ALA A 249 0.96 -8.38 -17.19
C ALA A 249 0.57 -8.99 -15.84
N LEU A 250 1.30 -8.65 -14.76
CA LEU A 250 0.98 -9.11 -13.40
C LEU A 250 -0.32 -8.49 -12.89
N ILE A 251 -0.57 -7.22 -13.23
CA ILE A 251 -1.83 -6.53 -12.91
C ILE A 251 -2.99 -7.18 -13.66
N THR A 252 -2.79 -7.48 -14.94
CA THR A 252 -3.76 -8.15 -15.80
C THR A 252 -4.10 -9.54 -15.25
N GLN A 253 -3.09 -10.29 -14.82
CA GLN A 253 -3.25 -11.60 -14.20
C GLN A 253 -4.05 -11.51 -12.88
N GLU A 254 -3.76 -10.52 -12.04
CA GLU A 254 -4.52 -10.30 -10.79
C GLU A 254 -5.99 -10.02 -11.09
N LEU A 255 -6.27 -9.07 -11.98
CA LEU A 255 -7.63 -8.71 -12.38
C LEU A 255 -8.37 -9.91 -13.00
N THR A 256 -7.72 -10.65 -13.90
CA THR A 256 -8.29 -11.85 -14.53
C THR A 256 -8.64 -12.92 -13.50
N ARG A 257 -7.80 -13.12 -12.49
CA ARG A 257 -8.05 -14.07 -11.40
C ARG A 257 -9.31 -13.72 -10.60
N GLN A 258 -9.63 -12.44 -10.50
CA GLN A 258 -10.85 -11.93 -9.87
C GLN A 258 -12.05 -11.88 -10.82
N GLY A 259 -11.94 -12.44 -12.02
CA GLY A 259 -13.00 -12.47 -13.03
C GLY A 259 -13.17 -11.16 -13.80
N ILE A 260 -12.21 -10.24 -13.70
CA ILE A 260 -12.25 -8.93 -14.38
C ILE A 260 -11.54 -9.06 -15.72
N ILE A 261 -12.28 -8.87 -16.80
CA ILE A 261 -11.75 -8.96 -18.16
C ILE A 261 -11.02 -7.65 -18.51
N ILE A 262 -9.70 -7.75 -18.66
CA ILE A 262 -8.82 -6.67 -19.09
C ILE A 262 -7.65 -7.27 -19.88
N THR A 263 -7.19 -6.57 -20.92
CA THR A 263 -6.00 -6.97 -21.67
C THR A 263 -4.75 -6.26 -21.16
N VAL A 264 -3.58 -6.83 -21.44
CA VAL A 264 -2.29 -6.18 -21.11
C VAL A 264 -2.18 -4.82 -21.81
N VAL A 265 -2.67 -4.69 -23.04
CA VAL A 265 -2.66 -3.41 -23.80
C VAL A 265 -3.52 -2.34 -23.12
N GLU A 266 -4.61 -2.74 -22.47
CA GLU A 266 -5.40 -1.80 -21.68
C GLU A 266 -4.73 -1.46 -20.36
N ALA A 267 -4.11 -2.44 -19.68
CA ALA A 267 -3.38 -2.20 -18.43
C ALA A 267 -2.14 -1.32 -18.64
N THR A 268 -1.52 -1.35 -19.81
CA THR A 268 -0.39 -0.47 -20.17
C THR A 268 -0.83 0.95 -20.53
N ARG A 269 -2.13 1.21 -20.67
CA ARG A 269 -2.72 2.52 -20.96
C ARG A 269 -3.50 3.02 -19.74
N ASP A 270 -4.36 4.00 -19.97
CA ASP A 270 -5.33 4.47 -19.00
C ASP A 270 -6.44 3.43 -18.82
N PHE A 271 -6.78 3.16 -17.57
CA PHE A 271 -7.74 2.14 -17.24
C PHE A 271 -8.44 2.47 -15.91
N SER A 272 -9.70 2.08 -15.76
CA SER A 272 -10.44 2.30 -14.51
C SER A 272 -10.98 1.01 -13.92
N LEU A 273 -11.09 1.01 -12.60
CA LEU A 273 -11.83 0.03 -11.81
C LEU A 273 -12.89 0.79 -11.02
N ALA A 274 -14.10 0.26 -10.98
CA ALA A 274 -15.21 0.93 -10.31
C ALA A 274 -16.01 -0.03 -9.45
N ARG A 275 -16.67 0.54 -8.44
CA ARG A 275 -17.53 -0.20 -7.51
C ARG A 275 -18.72 0.63 -7.09
N TYR A 276 -19.89 -0.02 -7.04
CA TYR A 276 -21.04 0.47 -6.28
C TYR A 276 -21.03 -0.09 -4.86
N LEU A 277 -21.17 0.80 -3.88
CA LEU A 277 -21.22 0.54 -2.46
C LEU A 277 -22.47 1.22 -1.91
N ASN A 278 -23.58 0.47 -1.82
CA ASN A 278 -24.89 0.99 -1.40
C ASN A 278 -25.34 2.22 -2.23
N ASP A 279 -25.29 3.42 -1.67
CA ASP A 279 -25.61 4.74 -2.20
C ASP A 279 -24.37 5.50 -2.71
N ASN A 280 -23.21 4.83 -2.81
CA ASN A 280 -21.96 5.43 -3.24
C ASN A 280 -21.39 4.70 -4.46
N TYR A 281 -20.72 5.46 -5.31
CA TYR A 281 -19.86 4.97 -6.36
C TYR A 281 -18.45 5.47 -6.14
N ILE A 282 -17.50 4.55 -6.26
CA ILE A 282 -16.08 4.85 -6.27
C ILE A 282 -15.50 4.39 -7.61
N GLU A 283 -14.77 5.27 -8.26
CA GLU A 283 -13.98 4.97 -9.44
C GLU A 283 -12.52 5.26 -9.17
N MET A 284 -11.68 4.28 -9.45
CA MET A 284 -10.23 4.38 -9.41
C MET A 284 -9.73 4.45 -10.85
N ARG A 285 -9.27 5.62 -11.28
CA ARG A 285 -8.71 5.85 -12.62
C ARG A 285 -7.18 5.82 -12.55
N CYS A 286 -6.60 4.80 -13.17
CA CYS A 286 -5.15 4.69 -13.36
C CYS A 286 -4.79 5.35 -14.68
N ARG A 287 -3.96 6.39 -14.65
CA ARG A 287 -3.50 7.13 -15.82
C ARG A 287 -1.99 7.03 -15.95
N ARG A 288 -1.50 6.73 -17.15
CA ARG A 288 -0.06 6.56 -17.37
C ARG A 288 0.64 7.90 -17.49
N THR A 289 1.78 8.05 -16.82
CA THR A 289 2.63 9.24 -16.90
C THR A 289 3.70 9.04 -17.97
N SER A 290 3.28 9.17 -19.23
CA SER A 290 4.07 9.03 -20.49
C SER A 290 4.65 7.65 -20.82
#